data_AF-A0A5D3CKX0-F1
#
_entry.id   AF-A0A5D3CKX0-F1
#
_cell.length_a   1.000
_cell.length_b   1.000
_cell.length_c   1.000
_cell.angle_alpha   90.00
_cell.angle_beta   90.00
_cell.angle_gamma   90.00
#
_symmetry.space_group_name_H-M   'P 1'
#
loop_
_entity.id
_entity.type
_entity.pdbx_description
1 polymer ?
#
loop_
_entity_poly.entity_id
_entity_poly.type
_entity_poly.pdbx_seq_one_letter_code
_entity_poly.pdbx_strand_id
1 'polypeptide(L)'
;MVWRRLFFVAPGEVLLRYEFRHRVALGYEGELRLTSRIRNIRPDGKSFSFTFAYLPYLFVSDISEVRIEGVETLNYLDHLRDKERVTEQADAITFESEVDKVYVLTPTKIAILDHERKKTIELRKDGLLDARAAAIENFITLKPGEEWKDPMHSQD
;
A
#
# COMPACT_ATOMS: atom_id res chain seq x y z
N MET A 1 13.90 10.28 5.64
CA MET A 1 14.05 9.33 6.77
C MET A 1 12.73 8.57 6.87
N VAL A 2 12.70 7.29 6.49
CA VAL A 2 11.44 6.51 6.37
C VAL A 2 11.13 5.87 7.72
N TRP A 3 10.12 6.36 8.42
CA TRP A 3 9.57 5.67 9.59
C TRP A 3 8.59 4.60 9.09
N ARG A 4 8.89 3.32 9.33
CA ARG A 4 8.06 2.18 8.90
C ARG A 4 7.18 1.72 10.05
N ARG A 5 5.86 1.77 9.89
CA ARG A 5 4.90 1.15 10.81
C ARG A 5 4.23 -0.02 10.10
N LEU A 6 4.55 -1.24 10.52
CA LEU A 6 3.95 -2.47 10.03
C LEU A 6 2.71 -2.74 10.91
N PHE A 7 1.51 -2.64 10.36
CA PHE A 7 0.30 -3.01 11.08
C PHE A 7 0.05 -4.52 10.91
N PHE A 8 0.16 -5.27 12.00
CA PHE A 8 -0.33 -6.64 12.10
C PHE A 8 -1.54 -6.63 13.03
N VAL A 9 -2.69 -7.11 12.53
CA VAL A 9 -3.84 -7.38 13.39
C VAL A 9 -4.19 -8.85 13.24
N ALA A 10 -3.92 -9.62 14.29
CA ALA A 10 -4.35 -11.01 14.41
C ALA A 10 -5.43 -11.07 15.49
N PRO A 11 -6.62 -11.61 15.19
CA PRO A 11 -7.63 -11.82 16.23
C PRO A 11 -7.20 -12.99 17.14
N GLY A 12 -6.97 -12.69 18.42
CA GLY A 12 -6.78 -13.69 19.49
C GLY A 12 -5.32 -14.00 19.85
N GLU A 13 -5.07 -14.18 21.15
CA GLU A 13 -3.78 -14.50 21.78
C GLU A 13 -3.20 -15.86 21.34
N VAL A 14 -2.71 -15.95 20.11
CA VAL A 14 -1.81 -17.02 19.70
C VAL A 14 -0.56 -16.36 19.13
N LEU A 15 0.60 -16.73 19.66
CA LEU A 15 1.90 -16.37 19.09
C LEU A 15 1.97 -16.85 17.64
N LEU A 16 1.66 -15.95 16.71
CA LEU A 16 1.83 -16.18 15.28
C LEU A 16 3.31 -16.38 14.99
N ARG A 17 3.68 -17.58 14.51
CA ARG A 17 5.01 -17.83 13.96
C ARG A 17 4.96 -17.76 12.44
N TYR A 18 5.65 -16.77 11.89
CA TYR A 18 5.81 -16.58 10.46
C TYR A 18 7.27 -16.18 10.18
N GLU A 19 7.76 -16.48 8.98
CA GLU A 19 8.97 -15.86 8.45
C GLU A 19 8.55 -14.64 7.64
N PHE A 20 9.17 -13.49 7.92
CA PHE A 20 9.04 -12.29 7.09
C PHE A 20 10.37 -11.99 6.42
N ARG A 21 10.33 -11.83 5.10
CA ARG A 21 11.49 -11.42 4.31
C ARG A 21 11.14 -10.19 3.49
N HIS A 22 11.88 -9.12 3.72
CA HIS A 22 11.77 -7.89 2.96
C HIS A 22 13.03 -7.67 2.13
N ARG A 23 12.87 -7.49 0.82
CA ARG A 23 13.95 -7.13 -0.09
C ARG A 23 13.75 -5.70 -0.56
N VAL A 24 14.83 -4.93 -0.50
CA VAL A 24 14.93 -3.59 -1.08
C VAL A 24 15.98 -3.65 -2.19
N ALA A 25 15.64 -3.16 -3.36
CA ALA A 25 16.58 -2.96 -4.45
C ALA A 25 16.46 -1.52 -4.96
N LEU A 26 17.62 -0.89 -5.17
CA LEU A 26 17.74 0.46 -5.70
C LEU A 26 18.29 0.34 -7.13
N GLY A 27 17.55 0.88 -8.10
CA GLY A 27 18.00 1.03 -9.47
C GLY A 27 18.85 2.29 -9.65
N TYR A 28 19.67 2.31 -10.69
CA TYR A 28 20.54 3.45 -11.01
C TYR A 28 19.76 4.64 -11.60
N GLU A 29 18.53 4.41 -12.10
CA GLU A 29 17.62 5.45 -12.62
C GLU A 29 16.60 5.93 -11.58
N GLY A 30 16.92 5.83 -10.29
CA GLY A 30 16.01 6.26 -9.22
C GLY A 30 14.88 5.28 -8.89
N GLU A 31 14.87 4.08 -9.49
CA GLU A 31 13.90 3.04 -9.15
C GLU A 31 14.10 2.52 -7.72
N LEU A 32 13.00 2.34 -6.99
CA LEU A 32 12.97 1.62 -5.72
C LEU A 32 12.04 0.41 -5.87
N ARG A 33 12.58 -0.80 -5.73
CA ARG A 33 11.81 -2.04 -5.73
C ARG A 33 11.77 -2.63 -4.34
N LEU A 34 10.56 -2.79 -3.82
CA LEU A 34 10.27 -3.48 -2.57
C LEU A 34 9.67 -4.85 -2.89
N THR A 35 10.13 -5.89 -2.23
CA THR A 35 9.48 -7.21 -2.32
C THR A 35 9.37 -7.79 -0.92
N SER A 36 8.13 -7.99 -0.47
CA SER A 36 7.85 -8.63 0.82
C SER A 36 7.40 -10.06 0.60
N ARG A 37 7.79 -10.93 1.53
CA ARG A 37 7.35 -12.32 1.58
C ARG A 37 7.00 -12.67 3.02
N ILE A 38 5.88 -13.38 3.18
CA ILE A 38 5.42 -13.89 4.46
C ILE A 38 5.17 -15.39 4.27
N ARG A 39 5.79 -16.20 5.11
CA ARG A 39 5.61 -17.67 5.09
C ARG A 39 5.03 -18.15 6.42
N ASN A 40 4.03 -19.02 6.34
CA ASN A 40 3.50 -19.68 7.52
C ASN A 40 4.45 -20.80 7.98
N ILE A 41 5.09 -20.60 9.14
CA ILE A 41 5.99 -21.56 9.81
C ILE A 41 5.42 -22.06 11.14
N ARG A 42 4.10 -21.96 11.34
CA ARG A 42 3.47 -22.41 12.57
C ARG A 42 3.65 -23.93 12.75
N PRO A 43 4.16 -24.38 13.90
CA PRO A 43 4.40 -25.80 14.16
C PRO A 43 3.10 -26.59 14.38
N ASP A 44 2.00 -25.91 14.74
CA ASP A 44 0.70 -26.54 15.00
C ASP A 44 -0.11 -26.82 13.73
N GLY A 45 0.43 -26.51 12.55
CA GLY A 45 -0.25 -26.77 11.27
C GLY A 45 -1.53 -25.96 11.08
N LYS A 46 -1.70 -24.82 11.76
CA LYS A 46 -2.87 -23.95 11.59
C LYS A 46 -2.60 -22.84 10.58
N SER A 47 -3.64 -22.49 9.84
CA SER A 47 -3.64 -21.28 9.00
C SER A 47 -3.60 -20.02 9.87
N PHE A 48 -3.14 -18.91 9.30
CA PHE A 48 -3.38 -17.60 9.89
C PHE A 48 -3.73 -16.59 8.80
N SER A 49 -4.46 -15.56 9.21
CA SER A 49 -4.90 -14.47 8.35
C SER A 49 -4.21 -13.18 8.75
N PHE A 50 -3.83 -12.37 7.76
CA PHE A 50 -3.18 -11.08 8.00
C PHE A 50 -3.58 -10.06 6.94
N THR A 51 -3.35 -8.80 7.27
CA THR A 51 -3.40 -7.66 6.35
C THR A 51 -1.97 -7.16 6.15
N PHE A 52 -1.66 -6.57 4.99
CA PHE A 52 -0.30 -6.09 4.70
C PHE A 52 -0.32 -4.75 4.00
N ALA A 53 0.59 -3.86 4.39
CA ALA A 53 0.69 -2.53 3.85
C ALA A 53 2.13 -2.01 3.69
N TYR A 54 2.45 -1.35 2.57
CA TYR A 54 3.50 -0.33 2.50
C TYR A 54 2.92 1.06 2.76
N LEU A 55 3.53 1.80 3.68
CA LEU A 55 3.17 3.19 3.96
C LEU A 55 4.35 4.09 3.56
N PRO A 56 4.56 4.34 2.25
CA PRO A 56 5.62 5.21 1.80
C PRO A 56 5.30 6.66 2.17
N TYR A 57 6.25 7.33 2.81
CA TYR A 57 6.24 8.79 2.98
C TYR A 57 7.15 9.37 1.91
N LEU A 58 6.54 9.94 0.88
CA LEU A 58 7.24 10.52 -0.26
C LEU A 58 7.54 11.99 0.01
N PHE A 59 8.70 12.43 -0.45
CA PHE A 59 9.06 13.84 -0.41
C PHE A 59 8.42 14.56 -1.59
N VAL A 60 7.70 15.64 -1.29
CA VAL A 60 7.09 16.57 -2.26
C VAL A 60 7.53 17.99 -1.89
N SER A 61 7.51 18.92 -2.84
CA SER A 61 7.93 20.31 -2.57
C SER A 61 6.87 21.11 -1.80
N ASP A 62 5.68 21.26 -2.38
CA ASP A 62 4.51 21.89 -1.77
C ASP A 62 3.28 21.00 -2.04
N ILE A 63 2.58 20.64 -0.97
CA ILE A 63 1.42 19.74 -1.05
C ILE A 63 0.26 20.35 -1.86
N SER A 64 0.16 21.68 -1.93
CA SER A 64 -0.86 22.34 -2.76
C SER A 64 -0.59 22.18 -4.26
N GLU A 65 0.66 21.92 -4.64
CA GLU A 65 1.12 21.71 -6.02
C GLU A 65 1.21 20.23 -6.39
N VAL A 66 0.70 19.33 -5.53
CA VAL A 66 0.71 17.89 -5.75
C VAL A 66 -0.64 17.39 -6.25
N ARG A 67 -0.60 16.53 -7.27
CA ARG A 67 -1.77 15.79 -7.79
C ARG A 67 -1.50 14.29 -7.77
N ILE A 68 -2.50 13.51 -7.38
CA ILE A 68 -2.46 12.04 -7.53
C ILE A 68 -3.45 11.62 -8.61
N GLU A 69 -2.96 10.88 -9.61
CA GLU A 69 -3.71 10.38 -10.77
C GLU A 69 -3.67 8.84 -10.81
N GLY A 70 -4.63 8.22 -11.51
CA GLY A 70 -4.80 6.77 -11.61
C GLY A 70 -5.77 6.19 -10.58
N VAL A 71 -6.60 7.04 -9.96
CA VAL A 71 -7.59 6.67 -8.93
C VAL A 71 -8.98 7.28 -9.17
N GLU A 72 -9.12 8.05 -10.24
CA GLU A 72 -10.37 8.50 -10.79
C GLU A 72 -11.37 7.36 -10.97
N THR A 73 -12.65 7.61 -10.68
CA THR A 73 -13.76 6.63 -10.75
C THR A 73 -13.70 5.45 -9.78
N LEU A 74 -12.63 5.33 -8.97
CA LEU A 74 -12.51 4.26 -8.00
C LEU A 74 -13.37 4.52 -6.76
N ASN A 75 -13.78 3.43 -6.12
CA ASN A 75 -14.40 3.50 -4.81
C ASN A 75 -13.31 3.62 -3.74
N TYR A 76 -13.52 4.52 -2.78
CA TYR A 76 -12.71 4.62 -1.58
C TYR A 76 -13.57 4.59 -0.32
N LEU A 77 -12.93 4.28 0.80
CA LEU A 77 -13.50 4.46 2.14
C LEU A 77 -12.90 5.72 2.75
N ASP A 78 -13.77 6.62 3.21
CA ASP A 78 -13.36 7.86 3.86
C ASP A 78 -13.28 7.68 5.38
N HIS A 79 -12.08 7.58 5.93
CA HIS A 79 -11.91 7.43 7.38
C HIS A 79 -12.29 8.68 8.17
N LEU A 80 -12.33 9.86 7.54
CA LEU A 80 -12.79 11.08 8.18
C LEU A 80 -14.33 11.11 8.30
N ARG A 81 -15.03 10.20 7.60
CA ARG A 81 -16.50 10.06 7.57
C ARG A 81 -16.95 8.65 7.92
N ASP A 82 -16.39 8.09 8.99
CA ASP A 82 -16.77 6.76 9.52
C ASP A 82 -16.72 5.62 8.47
N LYS A 83 -15.70 5.67 7.60
CA LYS A 83 -15.47 4.71 6.51
C LYS A 83 -16.61 4.66 5.49
N GLU A 84 -17.29 5.78 5.27
CA GLU A 84 -18.28 5.90 4.20
C GLU A 84 -17.65 5.51 2.85
N ARG A 85 -18.36 4.68 2.08
CA ARG A 85 -17.92 4.25 0.75
C ARG A 85 -18.38 5.27 -0.30
N VAL A 86 -17.42 5.90 -0.96
CA VAL A 86 -17.64 6.97 -1.94
C VAL A 86 -16.93 6.62 -3.25
N THR A 87 -17.48 7.05 -4.39
CA THR A 87 -16.83 6.95 -5.71
C THR A 87 -16.11 8.26 -6.02
N GLU A 88 -14.82 8.21 -6.30
CA GLU A 88 -14.02 9.38 -6.69
C GLU A 88 -14.50 9.95 -8.02
N GLN A 89 -14.83 11.24 -8.02
CA GLN A 89 -15.35 11.95 -9.20
C GLN A 89 -14.33 12.95 -9.75
N ALA A 90 -13.33 13.34 -8.95
CA ALA A 90 -12.29 14.25 -9.41
C ALA A 90 -11.32 13.51 -10.34
N ASP A 91 -10.81 14.23 -11.35
CA ASP A 91 -9.79 13.70 -12.28
C ASP A 91 -8.45 13.42 -11.60
N ALA A 92 -8.19 14.06 -10.45
CA ALA A 92 -7.02 13.84 -9.62
C ALA A 92 -7.33 14.17 -8.16
N ILE A 93 -6.61 13.55 -7.22
CA ILE A 93 -6.62 13.98 -5.83
C ILE A 93 -5.75 15.22 -5.70
N THR A 94 -6.32 16.26 -5.09
CA THR A 94 -5.61 17.45 -4.59
C THR A 94 -5.76 17.55 -3.08
N PHE A 95 -4.95 18.39 -2.44
CA PHE A 95 -4.87 18.50 -0.99
C PHE A 95 -5.19 19.92 -0.52
N GLU A 96 -6.47 20.20 -0.31
CA GLU A 96 -6.93 21.47 0.28
C GLU A 96 -7.22 21.35 1.79
N SER A 97 -7.28 20.12 2.29
CA SER A 97 -7.53 19.78 3.70
C SER A 97 -6.98 18.39 4.03
N GLU A 98 -7.23 17.91 5.24
CA GLU A 98 -6.87 16.54 5.65
C GLU A 98 -7.56 15.50 4.75
N VAL A 99 -6.80 14.47 4.35
CA VAL A 99 -7.29 13.37 3.51
C VAL A 99 -6.87 12.04 4.14
N ASP A 100 -7.86 11.18 4.46
CA ASP A 100 -7.62 9.80 4.94
C ASP A 100 -8.52 8.82 4.16
N LYS A 101 -8.22 8.61 2.87
CA LYS A 101 -9.00 7.75 1.95
C LYS A 101 -8.33 6.39 1.70
N VAL A 102 -9.09 5.29 1.68
CA VAL A 102 -8.61 3.94 1.28
C VAL A 102 -9.23 3.58 -0.07
N TYR A 103 -8.46 3.63 -1.16
CA TYR A 103 -8.98 3.23 -2.47
C TYR A 103 -8.97 1.70 -2.64
N VAL A 104 -10.08 1.17 -3.14
CA VAL A 104 -10.37 -0.27 -3.29
C VAL A 104 -10.31 -0.65 -4.78
N LEU A 105 -9.77 -1.82 -5.11
CA LEU A 105 -9.63 -2.36 -6.48
C LEU A 105 -8.83 -1.47 -7.45
N THR A 106 -7.87 -0.73 -6.91
CA THR A 106 -7.02 0.21 -7.67
C THR A 106 -6.18 -0.45 -8.77
N PRO A 107 -5.91 0.29 -9.85
CA PRO A 107 -5.10 -0.19 -10.96
C PRO A 107 -3.65 -0.43 -10.53
N THR A 108 -2.88 -1.06 -11.43
CA THR A 108 -1.47 -1.39 -11.18
C THR A 108 -0.56 -0.17 -11.14
N LYS A 109 -1.00 1.00 -11.63
CA LYS A 109 -0.22 2.24 -11.73
C LYS A 109 -0.97 3.40 -11.09
N ILE A 110 -0.27 4.15 -10.25
CA ILE A 110 -0.70 5.44 -9.69
C ILE A 110 0.44 6.42 -9.91
N ALA A 111 0.12 7.65 -10.30
CA ALA A 111 1.11 8.71 -10.53
C ALA A 111 0.94 9.82 -9.50
N ILE A 112 2.06 10.31 -8.97
CA ILE A 112 2.10 11.45 -8.06
C ILE A 112 2.90 12.53 -8.78
N LEU A 113 2.22 13.60 -9.15
CA LEU A 113 2.78 14.72 -9.89
C LEU A 113 3.06 15.85 -8.90
N ASP A 114 4.31 16.27 -8.82
CA ASP A 114 4.77 17.44 -8.08
C ASP A 114 5.08 18.54 -9.12
N HIS A 115 4.17 19.49 -9.27
CA HIS A 115 4.23 20.49 -10.33
C HIS A 115 5.36 21.51 -10.13
N GLU A 116 5.60 21.94 -8.90
CA GLU A 116 6.65 22.91 -8.58
C GLU A 116 8.04 22.33 -8.85
N ARG A 117 8.28 21.07 -8.46
CA ARG A 117 9.55 20.39 -8.77
C ARG A 117 9.63 19.82 -10.19
N LYS A 118 8.51 19.80 -10.93
CA LYS A 118 8.37 19.15 -12.25
C LYS A 118 8.78 17.69 -12.21
N LYS A 119 8.34 16.97 -11.17
CA LYS A 119 8.69 15.57 -10.94
C LYS A 119 7.43 14.72 -10.89
N THR A 120 7.49 13.52 -11.47
CA THR A 120 6.41 12.54 -11.40
C THR A 120 6.97 11.26 -10.79
N ILE A 121 6.37 10.81 -9.69
CA ILE A 121 6.68 9.53 -9.07
C ILE A 121 5.61 8.53 -9.52
N GLU A 122 6.02 7.49 -10.24
CA GLU A 122 5.13 6.37 -10.57
C GLU A 122 5.22 5.30 -9.49
N LEU A 123 4.06 4.96 -8.90
CA LEU A 123 3.88 3.80 -8.06
C LEU A 123 3.28 2.66 -8.88
N ARG A 124 3.94 1.51 -8.85
CA ARG A 124 3.50 0.28 -9.52
C ARG A 124 3.40 -0.87 -8.53
N LYS A 125 2.29 -1.61 -8.60
CA LYS A 125 2.05 -2.81 -7.78
C LYS A 125 1.71 -3.99 -8.67
N ASP A 126 2.24 -5.18 -8.33
CA ASP A 126 1.81 -6.43 -8.94
C ASP A 126 1.25 -7.36 -7.86
N GLY A 127 -0.08 -7.53 -7.81
CA GLY A 127 -0.73 -8.54 -6.96
C GLY A 127 -1.51 -8.03 -5.75
N LEU A 128 -1.39 -6.76 -5.36
CA LEU A 128 -2.31 -6.12 -4.41
C LEU A 128 -3.55 -5.61 -5.15
N LEU A 129 -4.74 -5.84 -4.60
CA LEU A 129 -6.02 -5.39 -5.17
C LEU A 129 -6.30 -3.91 -4.85
N ASP A 130 -5.83 -3.38 -3.71
CA ASP A 130 -6.21 -2.05 -3.21
C ASP A 130 -5.00 -1.08 -3.20
N ALA A 131 -5.25 0.24 -3.24
CA ALA A 131 -4.24 1.32 -3.19
C ALA A 131 -4.62 2.32 -2.10
N ARG A 132 -4.53 1.85 -0.88
CA ARG A 132 -3.30 2.14 -0.14
C ARG A 132 -2.38 0.98 -0.46
N ALA A 133 -1.06 1.09 -0.42
CA ALA A 133 -0.29 -0.15 -0.38
C ALA A 133 -0.62 -0.81 0.96
N ALA A 134 -1.74 -1.54 1.04
CA ALA A 134 -2.49 -1.85 2.24
C ALA A 134 -3.71 -2.70 1.86
N ALA A 135 -3.53 -4.01 1.87
CA ALA A 135 -4.60 -4.99 2.00
C ALA A 135 -5.23 -4.89 3.40
N ILE A 136 -5.80 -3.73 3.77
CA ILE A 136 -6.32 -3.49 5.13
C ILE A 136 -7.70 -4.13 5.32
N GLU A 137 -8.44 -4.41 4.25
CA GLU A 137 -9.78 -4.99 4.36
C GLU A 137 -9.88 -6.45 3.92
N ASN A 138 -8.97 -6.86 3.03
CA ASN A 138 -8.94 -8.22 2.52
C ASN A 138 -7.87 -9.02 3.26
N PHE A 139 -8.31 -9.88 4.17
CA PHE A 139 -7.43 -10.80 4.88
C PHE A 139 -6.80 -11.81 3.91
N ILE A 140 -5.48 -11.83 3.87
CA ILE A 140 -4.71 -12.89 3.22
C ILE A 140 -4.59 -14.03 4.20
N THR A 141 -5.05 -15.23 3.82
CA THR A 141 -4.97 -16.42 4.66
C THR A 141 -3.93 -17.39 4.11
N LEU A 142 -2.93 -17.73 4.93
CA LEU A 142 -1.90 -18.70 4.58
C LEU A 142 -2.08 -20.00 5.36
N LYS A 143 -2.20 -21.11 4.63
CA LYS A 143 -2.10 -22.46 5.18
C LYS A 143 -0.65 -22.79 5.54
N PRO A 144 -0.40 -23.85 6.33
CA PRO A 144 0.95 -24.24 6.70
C PRO A 144 1.84 -24.48 5.48
N GLY A 145 3.03 -23.90 5.48
CA GLY A 145 3.99 -24.03 4.39
C GLY A 145 3.75 -23.13 3.18
N GLU A 146 2.59 -22.45 3.09
CA GLU A 146 2.32 -21.45 2.05
C GLU A 146 3.14 -20.16 2.28
N GLU A 147 3.46 -19.51 1.18
CA GLU A 147 4.18 -18.23 1.12
C GLU A 147 3.36 -17.23 0.30
N TRP A 148 3.13 -16.07 0.88
CA TRP A 148 2.64 -14.89 0.16
C TRP A 148 3.83 -14.04 -0.27
N LYS A 149 3.76 -13.46 -1.47
CA LYS A 149 4.79 -12.57 -2.03
C LYS A 149 4.12 -11.38 -2.72
N ASP A 150 4.67 -10.20 -2.49
CA ASP A 150 4.20 -8.95 -3.11
C ASP A 150 5.35 -8.03 -3.49
N PRO A 151 5.56 -7.81 -4.81
CA PRO A 151 6.44 -6.78 -5.33
C PRO A 151 5.72 -5.42 -5.47
N MET A 152 6.36 -4.36 -4.97
CA MET A 152 5.99 -2.97 -5.23
C MET A 152 7.19 -2.26 -5.85
N HIS A 153 6.96 -1.54 -6.94
CA HIS A 153 7.98 -0.86 -7.71
C HIS A 153 7.64 0.63 -7.72
N SER A 154 8.60 1.51 -7.47
CA SER A 154 8.46 2.94 -7.74
C SER A 154 9.58 3.41 -8.65
N GLN A 155 9.28 4.39 -9.49
CA GLN A 155 10.23 5.05 -10.38
C GLN A 155 10.01 6.56 -10.31
N ASP A 156 11.13 7.28 -10.25
CA ASP A 156 11.22 8.74 -10.03
C ASP A 156 11.51 9.51 -11.32
#